data_AF-A0ABD6BMW4-F1
#
_entry.id   AF-A0ABD6BMW4-F1
#
_cell.length_a   1.000
_cell.length_b   1.000
_cell.length_c   1.000
_cell.angle_alpha   90.00
_cell.angle_beta   90.00
_cell.angle_gamma   90.00
#
_symmetry.space_group_name_H-M   'P 1'
#
loop_
_entity.id
_entity.type
_entity.pdbx_description
1 polymer ?
#
loop_
_entity_poly.entity_id
_entity_poly.type
_entity_poly.pdbx_seq_one_letter_code
_entity_poly.pdbx_strand_id
1 'polypeptide(L)' 'MSDAEGTTPPGRPCPRCGETMVHRHCEYVCPQHGVIYDCADTFY' A
#
# COMPACT_ATOMS: atom_id res chain seq x y z
N MET A 1 -7.49 26.57 13.01
CA MET A 1 -6.61 26.30 11.86
C MET A 1 -5.92 24.98 12.19
N SER A 2 -6.57 23.88 11.83
CA SER A 2 -6.28 23.11 10.60
C SER A 2 -4.99 22.33 10.75
N ASP A 3 -5.08 21.13 11.33
CA ASP A 3 -4.25 20.02 10.88
C ASP A 3 -5.18 18.81 10.79
N ALA A 4 -5.50 18.45 9.54
CA ALA A 4 -6.28 17.29 9.23
C ALA A 4 -5.39 16.07 9.51
N GLU A 5 -5.48 15.56 10.73
CA GLU A 5 -4.83 14.30 11.12
C GLU A 5 -5.26 13.23 10.12
N GLY A 6 -4.34 12.91 9.21
CA GLY A 6 -4.59 12.09 8.05
C GLY A 6 -5.16 10.76 8.49
N THR A 7 -6.45 10.57 8.22
CA THR A 7 -7.11 9.26 8.25
C THR A 7 -6.42 8.38 7.22
N THR A 8 -5.32 7.75 7.63
CA THR A 8 -4.69 6.70 6.84
C THR A 8 -5.31 5.42 7.37
N PRO A 9 -6.31 4.84 6.66
CA PRO A 9 -6.97 3.64 7.14
C PRO A 9 -5.92 2.53 7.32
N PRO A 10 -5.98 1.74 8.41
CA PRO A 10 -4.99 0.72 8.78
C PRO A 10 -5.06 -0.56 7.91
N GLY A 11 -5.16 -0.39 6.60
CA GLY A 11 -5.35 -1.45 5.62
C GLY A 11 -5.83 -0.86 4.30
N ARG A 12 -4.96 -0.09 3.63
CA ARG A 12 -5.33 0.55 2.37
C ARG A 12 -5.63 -0.54 1.33
N PRO A 13 -6.85 -0.58 0.74
CA PRO A 13 -7.10 -1.40 -0.43
C PRO A 13 -6.23 -0.88 -1.60
N CYS A 14 -6.02 -1.70 -2.62
CA CYS A 14 -5.18 -1.32 -3.75
C CYS A 14 -5.65 0.02 -4.33
N PRO A 15 -4.81 1.07 -4.42
CA PRO A 15 -5.22 2.37 -4.96
C PRO A 15 -5.54 2.31 -6.46
N ARG A 16 -5.18 1.22 -7.15
CA ARG A 16 -5.45 1.02 -8.58
C ARG A 16 -6.82 0.41 -8.85
N CYS A 17 -7.29 -0.49 -7.98
CA CYS A 17 -8.53 -1.25 -8.21
C CYS A 17 -9.43 -1.46 -7.00
N GLY A 18 -9.02 -1.00 -5.81
CA GLY A 18 -9.76 -1.20 -4.56
C GLY A 18 -9.68 -2.63 -4.00
N GLU A 19 -8.93 -3.53 -4.64
CA GLU A 19 -8.84 -4.93 -4.21
C GLU A 19 -8.05 -5.08 -2.91
N THR A 20 -8.34 -6.15 -2.17
CA THR A 20 -7.59 -6.49 -0.95
C THR A 20 -6.14 -6.79 -1.31
N MET A 21 -5.21 -5.97 -0.79
CA MET A 21 -3.78 -6.20 -0.98
C MET A 21 -3.26 -7.24 0.01
N VAL A 22 -2.38 -8.11 -0.47
CA VAL A 22 -1.66 -9.08 0.35
C VAL A 22 -0.38 -8.42 0.84
N HIS A 23 -0.18 -8.40 2.15
CA HIS A 23 1.09 -7.98 2.73
C HIS A 23 2.04 -9.18 2.78
N ARG A 24 3.11 -9.15 1.98
CA ARG A 24 4.09 -10.23 1.89
C ARG A 24 5.42 -9.73 2.44
N HIS A 25 5.81 -10.20 3.62
CA HIS A 25 6.99 -9.68 4.35
C HIS A 25 6.90 -8.18 4.66
N CYS A 26 7.43 -7.33 3.78
CA CYS A 26 7.46 -5.87 3.91
C CYS A 26 6.85 -5.17 2.69
N GLU A 27 6.33 -5.91 1.71
CA GLU A 27 5.72 -5.38 0.49
C GLU A 27 4.18 -5.55 0.53
N TYR A 28 3.45 -4.56 0.01
CA TYR A 28 2.03 -4.67 -0.27
C TYR A 28 1.82 -5.00 -1.74
N VAL A 29 1.26 -6.18 -2.00
CA VAL A 29 1.06 -6.75 -3.33
C VAL A 29 -0.42 -6.83 -3.64
N CYS A 30 -0.83 -6.22 -4.75
CA CYS A 30 -2.16 -6.42 -5.32
C CYS A 30 -2.13 -7.63 -6.27
N PRO A 31 -3.04 -8.61 -6.14
CA PRO A 31 -3.06 -9.79 -7.01
C PRO A 31 -3.35 -9.47 -8.50
N GLN A 32 -3.87 -8.29 -8.80
CA GLN A 32 -4.18 -7.85 -10.18
C GLN A 32 -3.08 -6.98 -10.79
N HIS A 33 -2.27 -6.31 -9.97
CA HIS A 33 -1.34 -5.27 -10.43
C HIS A 33 0.12 -5.52 -10.02
N GLY A 34 0.38 -6.52 -9.17
CA GLY A 34 1.69 -6.78 -8.60
C GLY A 34 1.99 -5.89 -7.39
N VAL A 35 3.26 -5.60 -7.17
CA VAL A 35 3.75 -4.86 -6.00
C VAL A 35 3.34 -3.38 -6.10
N ILE A 36 2.65 -2.87 -5.08
CA ILE A 36 2.19 -1.48 -5.00
C ILE A 36 3.04 -0.67 -4.02
N TYR A 37 3.42 -1.28 -2.90
CA TYR A 37 4.38 -0.72 -1.96
C TYR A 37 5.46 -1.75 -1.76
N ASP A 38 6.70 -1.39 -2.06
CA ASP A 38 7.84 -2.27 -1.88
C ASP A 38 8.81 -1.63 -0.89
N CYS A 39 9.23 -2.39 0.13
CA CYS A 39 10.27 -1.95 1.07
C CYS A 39 11.67 -2.48 0.70
N ALA A 40 11.79 -3.24 -0.39
CA ALA A 40 13.01 -3.88 -0.88
C ALA A 40 13.58 -3.22 -2.15
N ASP A 41 12.88 -2.28 -2.80
CA ASP A 41 13.29 -1.59 -4.04
C ASP A 41 14.35 -0.50 -3.77
N THR A 42 15.19 -0.73 -2.76
CA THR A 42 16.49 -0.10 -2.62
C THR A 42 17.50 -0.84 -3.50
N PHE A 43 17.28 -0.89 -4.80
CA PHE A 43 18.32 -1.33 -5.74
C PHE A 43 19.18 -0.13 -6.14
N TYR A 44 20.21 0.09 -5.31
CA TYR A 44 21.48 0.76 -5.64
C TYR A 44 22.46 -0.27 -6.23
#